data_AF-A0A3N6P1U4-F1
#
_entry.id   AF-A0A3N6P1U4-F1
#
_cell.length_a   1.000
_cell.length_b   1.000
_cell.length_c   1.000
_cell.angle_alpha   90.00
_cell.angle_beta   90.00
_cell.angle_gamma   90.00
#
_symmetry.space_group_name_H-M   'P 1'
#
loop_
_entity.id
_entity.type
_entity.pdbx_description
1 polymer ?
#
loop_
_entity_poly.entity_id
_entity_poly.type
_entity_poly.pdbx_seq_one_letter_code
_entity_poly.pdbx_strand_id
1 'polypeptide(L)' 'MAIAQTLIQVHGGKIEVTSKVGVGSCFWVKIPVVVKK' A
#
# COMPACT_ATOMS: atom_id res chain seq x y z
N MET A 1 -3.42 -7.78 7.69
CA MET A 1 -2.96 -6.52 7.05
C MET A 1 -2.62 -5.43 8.08
N ALA A 2 -2.28 -5.74 9.33
CA ALA A 2 -2.10 -4.68 10.35
C ALA A 2 -0.78 -3.91 10.19
N ILE A 3 0.37 -4.62 10.16
CA ILE A 3 1.69 -3.98 10.17
C ILE A 3 1.94 -3.12 8.92
N ALA A 4 1.67 -3.67 7.73
CA ALA A 4 1.88 -2.96 6.47
C ALA A 4 0.98 -1.72 6.35
N GLN A 5 -0.28 -1.81 6.77
CA GLN A 5 -1.22 -0.69 6.73
C GLN A 5 -0.77 0.45 7.64
N THR A 6 -0.38 0.14 8.88
CA THR A 6 0.14 1.15 9.83
C THR A 6 1.40 1.80 9.29
N LEU A 7 2.35 1.02 8.76
CA LEU A 7 3.58 1.54 8.20
C LEU A 7 3.30 2.53 7.07
N ILE A 8 2.45 2.13 6.11
CA ILE A 8 2.13 2.95 4.93
C ILE A 8 1.39 4.23 5.34
N GLN A 9 0.47 4.15 6.30
CA GLN A 9 -0.25 5.33 6.83
C GLN A 9 0.69 6.32 7.53
N VAL A 10 1.64 5.83 8.35
CA VAL A 10 2.64 6.69 9.02
C VAL A 10 3.55 7.41 8.01
N HIS A 11 3.77 6.83 6.83
CA HIS A 11 4.53 7.45 5.74
C HIS A 11 3.66 8.35 4.83
N GLY A 12 2.41 8.64 5.21
CA GLY A 12 1.48 9.44 4.39
C GLY A 12 1.02 8.74 3.11
N GLY A 13 1.19 7.42 3.03
CA GLY A 13 0.81 6.61 1.90
C GLY A 13 -0.57 5.95 2.03
N LYS A 14 -0.95 5.19 0.99
CA LYS A 14 -2.18 4.40 0.93
C LYS A 14 -1.86 2.97 0.46
N ILE A 15 -2.56 1.98 1.01
CA ILE A 15 -2.55 0.58 0.55
C ILE A 15 -3.93 0.19 0.01
N GLU A 16 -3.95 -0.51 -1.12
CA GLU A 16 -5.16 -1.02 -1.77
C GLU A 16 -4.96 -2.50 -2.12
N VAL A 17 -6.03 -3.29 -2.14
CA VAL A 17 -5.99 -4.71 -2.48
C VAL A 17 -7.05 -5.04 -3.52
N THR A 18 -6.68 -5.88 -4.48
CA THR A 18 -7.61 -6.53 -5.39
C THR A 18 -7.45 -8.03 -5.22
N SER A 19 -8.54 -8.75 -4.96
CA SER A 19 -8.53 -10.19 -4.77
C SER A 19 -9.56 -10.86 -5.65
N LYS A 20 -9.19 -12.01 -6.22
CA LYS A 20 -10.07 -12.86 -7.01
C LYS A 20 -9.89 -14.31 -6.58
N VAL A 21 -11.00 -14.97 -6.22
CA VAL A 21 -11.02 -16.37 -5.81
C VAL A 21 -10.36 -17.24 -6.89
N GLY A 22 -9.46 -18.14 -6.48
CA GLY A 22 -8.72 -19.03 -7.39
C GLY A 22 -7.60 -18.36 -8.20
N VAL A 23 -7.41 -17.04 -8.09
CA VAL A 23 -6.35 -16.28 -8.79
C VAL A 23 -5.36 -15.65 -7.79
N GLY A 24 -5.84 -15.31 -6.59
CA GLY A 24 -5.04 -14.74 -5.52
C GLY A 24 -5.33 -13.26 -5.29
N SER A 25 -4.41 -12.58 -4.63
CA SER A 25 -4.54 -11.19 -4.20
C SER A 25 -3.34 -10.37 -4.63
N CYS A 26 -3.60 -9.16 -5.12
CA CYS A 26 -2.58 -8.18 -5.47
C CYS A 26 -2.72 -6.96 -4.56
N PHE A 27 -1.61 -6.55 -3.95
CA PHE A 27 -1.54 -5.43 -3.02
C PHE A 27 -0.73 -4.31 -3.66
N TRP A 28 -1.29 -3.10 -3.65
CA TRP A 28 -0.67 -1.91 -4.21
C TRP A 28 -0.47 -0.88 -3.12
N VAL A 29 0.68 -0.20 -3.17
CA VAL A 29 1.04 0.85 -2.22
C VAL A 29 1.36 2.13 -2.98
N LYS A 30 0.90 3.25 -2.46
CA LYS A 30 1.23 4.60 -2.96
C LYS A 30 1.87 5.36 -1.81
N ILE A 31 3.07 5.90 -2.01
CA ILE A 31 3.80 6.66 -1.00
C ILE A 31 4.25 7.98 -1.65
N PRO A 32 4.16 9.14 -0.96
CA PRO A 32 4.68 10.40 -1.47
C PRO A 32 6.17 10.32 -1.78
N VAL A 33 6.58 10.83 -2.93
CA VAL A 33 8.00 10.95 -3.30
C VAL A 33 8.50 12.33 -2.88
N VAL A 34 9.58 12.39 -2.10
CA VAL A 34 10.25 13.65 -1.79
C VAL A 34 11.25 13.95 -2.91
N VAL A 35 10.91 14.89 -3.78
CA VAL A 35 11.83 15.41 -4.79
C VAL A 35 12.52 16.64 -4.21
N LYS A 36 13.84 16.57 -4.01
CA LYS A 36 14.63 17.77 -3.72
C LYS A 36 14.76 18.59 -5.01
N LYS A 37 14.43 19.88 -4.94
CA LYS A 37 14.72 20.85 -6.01
C LYS A 37 16.19 21.20 -6.04
#